data_AF-A0AAD3WTE4-F1
#
_entry.id   AF-A0AAD3WTE4-F1
#
_cell.length_a   1.000
_cell.length_b   1.000
_cell.length_c   1.000
_cell.angle_alpha   90.00
_cell.angle_beta   90.00
_cell.angle_gamma   90.00
#
_symmetry.space_group_name_H-M   'P 1'
#
loop_
_entity.id
_entity.type
_entity.pdbx_description
1 polymer ?
#
loop_
_entity_poly.entity_id
_entity_poly.type
_entity_poly.pdbx_seq_one_letter_code
_entity_poly.pdbx_strand_id
1 'polypeptide(L)'
;MNQKTENNKQSATSKLDNSVKKLFIGACLLSVLSVVTSSFTLYKLNESNRDLEDARQKLAVTMNFVAKQQQDIPKIRIIDFSLIAKDWANVDKNVAVAAMDTVIKDYNNKGYVLINSQSVIGDIKPLLIKMPKPENIKAFKK
;
A
#
# COMPACT_ATOMS: atom_id res chain seq x y z
N MET A 1 -81.15 13.17 35.74
CA MET A 1 -80.23 14.01 34.95
C MET A 1 -78.76 13.55 35.04
N ASN A 2 -78.47 12.25 35.23
CA ASN A 2 -77.10 11.72 35.43
C ASN A 2 -76.59 10.70 34.38
N GLN A 3 -77.45 10.09 33.57
CA GLN A 3 -77.02 9.04 32.61
C GLN A 3 -76.18 9.56 31.43
N LYS A 4 -76.33 10.84 31.04
CA LYS A 4 -75.58 11.43 29.92
C LYS A 4 -74.11 11.69 30.28
N THR A 5 -73.82 11.85 31.56
CA THR A 5 -72.48 12.17 32.08
C THR A 5 -71.63 10.92 32.31
N GLU A 6 -72.25 9.79 32.70
CA GLU A 6 -71.56 8.50 32.87
C GLU A 6 -71.19 7.85 31.53
N ASN A 7 -72.08 7.90 30.53
CA ASN A 7 -71.80 7.40 29.19
C ASN A 7 -70.64 8.16 28.50
N ASN A 8 -70.50 9.46 28.75
CA ASN A 8 -69.38 10.24 28.24
C ASN A 8 -68.05 9.91 28.92
N LYS A 9 -68.06 9.58 30.22
CA LYS A 9 -66.85 9.14 30.95
C LYS A 9 -66.38 7.75 30.48
N GLN A 10 -67.30 6.79 30.30
CA GLN A 10 -66.97 5.45 29.78
C GLN A 10 -66.48 5.48 28.32
N SER A 11 -67.03 6.37 27.48
CA SER A 11 -66.56 6.55 26.10
C SER A 11 -65.15 7.17 26.04
N ALA A 12 -64.83 8.09 26.96
CA ALA A 12 -63.51 8.72 27.03
C ALA A 12 -62.41 7.76 27.53
N THR A 13 -62.69 6.95 28.56
CA THR A 13 -61.72 5.98 29.10
C THR A 13 -61.42 4.84 28.12
N SER A 14 -62.41 4.33 27.39
CA SER A 14 -62.19 3.29 26.36
C SER A 14 -61.36 3.78 25.15
N LYS A 15 -61.52 5.05 24.76
CA LYS A 15 -60.68 5.67 23.72
C LYS A 15 -59.24 5.90 24.16
N LEU A 16 -59.03 6.28 25.43
CA LEU A 16 -57.70 6.46 26.00
C LEU A 16 -56.93 5.13 26.05
N ASP A 17 -57.60 4.06 26.50
CA ASP A 17 -57.00 2.72 26.65
C ASP A 17 -56.60 2.11 25.29
N ASN A 18 -57.39 2.35 24.23
CA ASN A 18 -57.03 1.96 22.87
C ASN A 18 -55.85 2.74 22.27
N SER A 19 -55.72 4.02 22.59
CA SER A 19 -54.57 4.84 22.14
C SER A 19 -53.27 4.41 22.80
N VAL A 20 -53.31 4.08 24.10
CA VAL A 20 -52.15 3.57 24.85
C VAL A 20 -51.71 2.22 24.29
N LYS A 21 -52.64 1.29 24.02
CA LYS A 21 -52.33 -0.02 23.41
C LYS A 21 -51.67 0.11 22.03
N LYS A 22 -52.13 1.05 21.18
CA LYS A 22 -51.51 1.32 19.88
C LYS A 22 -50.08 1.87 20.02
N LEU A 23 -49.83 2.73 21.02
CA LEU A 23 -48.51 3.25 21.33
C LEU A 23 -47.54 2.14 21.79
N PHE A 24 -48.00 1.24 22.66
CA PHE A 24 -47.20 0.09 23.09
C PHE A 24 -46.88 -0.87 21.95
N ILE A 25 -47.87 -1.19 21.09
CA ILE A 25 -47.64 -2.04 19.91
C ILE A 25 -46.65 -1.36 18.96
N GLY A 26 -46.77 -0.05 18.74
CA GLY A 26 -45.82 0.72 17.94
C GLY A 26 -44.40 0.68 18.50
N ALA A 27 -44.24 0.86 19.82
CA ALA A 27 -42.95 0.78 20.48
C ALA A 27 -42.31 -0.63 20.39
N CYS A 28 -43.11 -1.69 20.55
CA CYS A 28 -42.66 -3.07 20.38
C CYS A 28 -42.22 -3.39 18.94
N LEU A 29 -42.94 -2.86 17.94
CA LEU A 29 -42.54 -3.05 16.54
C LEU A 29 -41.23 -2.33 16.21
N LEU A 30 -41.05 -1.11 16.74
CA LEU A 30 -39.82 -0.34 16.55
C LEU A 30 -38.61 -1.01 17.23
N SER A 31 -38.79 -1.57 18.44
CA SER A 31 -37.70 -2.26 19.13
C SER A 31 -37.26 -3.50 18.36
N VAL A 32 -38.21 -4.33 17.90
CA VAL A 32 -37.95 -5.51 17.06
C VAL A 32 -37.26 -5.12 15.76
N LEU A 33 -37.74 -4.07 15.09
CA LEU A 33 -37.12 -3.59 13.85
C LEU A 33 -35.68 -3.13 14.05
N SER A 34 -35.39 -2.45 15.17
CA SER A 34 -34.03 -2.01 15.50
C SER A 34 -33.09 -3.20 15.70
N VAL A 35 -33.54 -4.26 16.40
CA VAL A 35 -32.72 -5.45 16.66
C VAL A 35 -32.41 -6.18 15.35
N VAL A 36 -33.39 -6.32 14.46
CA VAL A 36 -33.20 -6.96 13.16
C VAL A 36 -32.23 -6.16 12.28
N THR A 37 -32.38 -4.83 12.20
CA THR A 37 -31.48 -3.98 11.42
C THR A 37 -30.06 -3.95 11.99
N SER A 38 -29.90 -3.86 13.31
CA SER A 38 -28.59 -3.95 13.96
C SER A 38 -27.93 -5.32 13.72
N SER A 39 -28.68 -6.42 13.79
CA SER A 39 -28.12 -7.75 13.53
C SER A 39 -27.67 -7.90 12.07
N PHE A 40 -28.46 -7.41 11.12
CA PHE A 40 -28.11 -7.45 9.70
C PHE A 40 -26.89 -6.58 9.36
N THR A 41 -26.81 -5.38 9.93
CA THR A 41 -25.65 -4.49 9.73
C THR A 41 -24.37 -5.08 10.32
N LEU A 42 -24.43 -5.67 11.51
CA LEU A 42 -23.29 -6.39 12.10
C LEU A 42 -22.86 -7.58 11.25
N TYR A 43 -23.81 -8.34 10.70
CA TYR A 43 -23.50 -9.43 9.78
C TYR A 43 -22.76 -8.93 8.53
N LYS A 44 -23.27 -7.88 7.89
CA LYS A 44 -22.65 -7.29 6.70
C LYS A 44 -21.26 -6.68 6.96
N LEU A 45 -21.08 -6.05 8.12
CA LEU A 45 -19.77 -5.55 8.54
C LEU A 45 -18.77 -6.68 8.76
N ASN A 46 -19.21 -7.78 9.38
CA ASN A 46 -18.33 -8.92 9.62
C ASN A 46 -17.96 -9.65 8.33
N GLU A 47 -18.91 -9.79 7.40
CA GLU A 47 -18.65 -10.29 6.03
C GLU A 47 -17.61 -9.42 5.31
N SER A 48 -17.79 -8.10 5.31
CA SER A 48 -16.84 -7.16 4.70
C SER A 48 -15.46 -7.19 5.36
N ASN A 49 -15.38 -7.34 6.67
CA ASN A 49 -14.11 -7.46 7.38
C ASN A 49 -13.37 -8.75 7.01
N ARG A 50 -14.10 -9.86 6.80
CA ARG A 50 -13.50 -11.12 6.34
C ARG A 50 -12.96 -11.01 4.92
N ASP A 51 -13.69 -10.37 4.02
CA ASP A 51 -13.23 -10.14 2.64
C ASP A 51 -12.00 -9.23 2.60
N LEU A 52 -11.98 -8.18 3.43
CA LEU A 52 -10.83 -7.29 3.56
C LEU A 52 -9.60 -8.03 4.10
N GLU A 53 -9.78 -8.91 5.08
CA GLU A 53 -8.67 -9.68 5.65
C GLU A 53 -8.12 -10.69 4.65
N ASP A 54 -8.98 -11.38 3.89
CA ASP A 54 -8.55 -12.28 2.80
C ASP A 54 -7.83 -11.51 1.69
N ALA A 55 -8.32 -10.34 1.29
CA ALA A 55 -7.65 -9.47 0.32
C ALA A 55 -6.27 -8.99 0.81
N ARG A 56 -6.15 -8.62 2.10
CA ARG A 56 -4.87 -8.25 2.72
C ARG A 56 -3.90 -9.42 2.74
N GLN A 57 -4.37 -10.61 3.11
CA GLN A 57 -3.54 -11.80 3.14
C GLN A 57 -3.03 -12.16 1.74
N LYS A 58 -3.89 -12.12 0.73
CA LYS A 58 -3.52 -12.31 -0.68
C LYS A 58 -2.49 -11.29 -1.14
N LEU A 59 -2.70 -10.00 -0.83
CA LEU A 59 -1.74 -8.94 -1.15
C LEU A 59 -0.38 -9.17 -0.48
N ALA A 60 -0.36 -9.56 0.80
CA ALA A 60 0.87 -9.85 1.52
C ALA A 60 1.63 -11.04 0.90
N VAL A 61 0.92 -12.09 0.48
CA VAL A 61 1.52 -13.24 -0.22
C VAL A 61 2.11 -12.81 -1.57
N THR A 62 1.37 -12.02 -2.36
CA THR A 62 1.87 -11.51 -3.65
C THR A 62 3.09 -10.61 -3.46
N MET A 63 3.06 -9.71 -2.48
CA MET A 63 4.21 -8.84 -2.16
C MET A 63 5.43 -9.65 -1.73
N ASN A 64 5.25 -10.67 -0.88
CA ASN A 64 6.34 -11.56 -0.49
C ASN A 64 6.89 -12.36 -1.68
N PHE A 65 6.03 -12.82 -2.58
CA PHE A 65 6.44 -13.51 -3.80
C PHE A 65 7.25 -12.59 -4.73
N VAL A 66 6.78 -11.37 -4.96
CA VAL A 66 7.49 -10.35 -5.77
C VAL A 66 8.82 -9.98 -5.11
N ALA A 67 8.84 -9.76 -3.80
CA ALA A 67 10.07 -9.46 -3.06
C ALA A 67 11.08 -10.62 -3.14
N LYS A 68 10.61 -11.87 -3.07
CA LYS A 68 11.45 -13.06 -3.25
C LYS A 68 12.01 -13.14 -4.68
N GLN A 69 11.18 -12.91 -5.70
CA GLN A 69 11.69 -12.84 -7.08
C GLN A 69 12.69 -11.70 -7.27
N GLN A 70 12.49 -10.56 -6.61
CA GLN A 70 13.41 -9.43 -6.69
C GLN A 70 14.76 -9.68 -6.01
N GLN A 71 14.85 -10.61 -5.05
CA GLN A 71 16.13 -11.04 -4.46
C GLN A 71 17.02 -11.76 -5.48
N ASP A 72 16.43 -12.48 -6.42
CA ASP A 72 17.13 -13.25 -7.46
C ASP A 72 17.40 -12.42 -8.74
N ILE A 73 16.76 -11.26 -8.89
CA ILE A 73 17.02 -10.37 -10.03
C ILE A 73 18.33 -9.60 -9.79
N PRO A 74 19.33 -9.71 -10.68
CA PRO A 74 20.56 -8.94 -10.58
C PRO A 74 20.23 -7.45 -10.61
N LYS A 75 20.77 -6.68 -9.66
CA LYS A 75 20.53 -5.24 -9.62
C LYS A 75 21.28 -4.58 -10.77
N ILE A 76 20.59 -4.17 -11.83
CA ILE A 76 21.25 -3.56 -12.99
C ILE A 76 21.50 -2.08 -12.74
N ARG A 77 22.72 -1.62 -13.01
CA ARG A 77 23.12 -0.20 -13.02
C ARG A 77 23.63 0.15 -14.41
N ILE A 78 23.00 1.15 -15.02
CA ILE A 78 23.39 1.66 -16.33
C ILE A 78 24.35 2.83 -16.14
N ILE A 79 25.50 2.77 -16.79
CA ILE A 79 26.59 3.74 -16.69
C ILE A 79 27.00 4.20 -18.08
N ASP A 80 27.22 5.50 -18.24
CA ASP A 80 27.80 6.05 -19.46
C ASP A 80 29.32 6.09 -19.36
N PHE A 81 29.99 5.11 -19.97
CA PHE A 81 31.45 5.04 -20.01
C PHE A 81 32.08 6.13 -20.88
N SER A 82 31.34 6.73 -21.81
CA SER A 82 31.87 7.79 -22.68
C SER A 82 32.08 9.08 -21.91
N LEU A 83 31.18 9.41 -20.98
CA LEU A 83 31.35 10.55 -20.07
C LEU A 83 32.55 10.35 -19.13
N ILE A 84 32.72 9.14 -18.61
CA ILE A 84 33.86 8.80 -17.75
C ILE A 84 35.18 8.90 -18.52
N ALA A 85 35.22 8.36 -19.74
CA ALA A 85 36.39 8.46 -20.61
C ALA A 85 36.76 9.91 -20.92
N LYS A 86 35.76 10.78 -21.12
CA LYS A 86 35.97 12.22 -21.32
C LYS A 86 36.54 12.90 -20.07
N ASP A 87 36.00 12.57 -18.90
CA ASP A 87 36.48 13.13 -17.62
C ASP A 87 37.89 12.65 -17.25
N TRP A 88 38.29 11.46 -17.75
CA TRP A 88 39.60 10.86 -17.48
C TRP A 88 40.58 10.99 -18.65
N ALA A 89 40.28 11.82 -19.65
CA ALA A 89 41.09 11.96 -20.87
C ALA A 89 42.56 12.32 -20.61
N ASN A 90 42.86 12.98 -19.48
CA ASN A 90 44.21 13.39 -19.08
C ASN A 90 44.85 12.47 -18.02
N VAL A 91 44.19 11.36 -17.65
CA VAL A 91 44.70 10.40 -16.67
C VAL A 91 45.47 9.30 -17.39
N ASP A 92 46.58 8.86 -16.79
CA ASP A 92 47.34 7.71 -17.31
C ASP A 92 46.41 6.49 -17.51
N LYS A 93 46.57 5.81 -18.65
CA LYS A 93 45.70 4.70 -19.04
C LYS A 93 45.68 3.58 -18.01
N ASN A 94 46.81 3.27 -17.39
CA ASN A 94 46.90 2.20 -16.39
C ASN A 94 46.15 2.59 -15.11
N VAL A 95 46.22 3.85 -14.71
CA VAL A 95 45.50 4.40 -13.56
C VAL A 95 43.99 4.44 -13.83
N ALA A 96 43.58 4.82 -15.04
CA ALA A 96 42.18 4.82 -15.45
C ALA A 96 41.57 3.41 -15.49
N VAL A 97 42.29 2.42 -16.01
CA VAL A 97 41.83 1.02 -16.05
C VAL A 97 41.69 0.45 -14.64
N ALA A 98 42.68 0.63 -13.78
CA ALA A 98 42.62 0.15 -12.40
C ALA A 98 41.51 0.84 -11.57
N ALA A 99 41.18 2.10 -11.89
CA ALA A 99 40.08 2.83 -11.28
C ALA A 99 38.75 2.23 -11.70
N MET A 100 38.59 1.94 -12.99
CA MET A 100 37.41 1.27 -13.53
C MET A 100 37.22 -0.12 -12.90
N ASP A 101 38.28 -0.93 -12.81
CA ASP A 101 38.24 -2.26 -12.18
C ASP A 101 37.81 -2.17 -10.71
N THR A 102 38.31 -1.17 -9.97
CA THR A 102 37.93 -0.95 -8.57
C THR A 102 36.44 -0.59 -8.45
N VAL A 103 35.93 0.25 -9.34
CA VAL A 103 34.50 0.61 -9.36
C VAL A 103 33.65 -0.60 -9.74
N ILE A 104 34.02 -1.34 -10.77
CA ILE A 104 33.33 -2.58 -11.18
C ILE A 104 33.29 -3.55 -9.99
N LYS A 105 34.40 -3.75 -9.30
CA LYS A 105 34.49 -4.63 -8.13
C LYS A 105 33.61 -4.15 -6.98
N ASP A 106 33.57 -2.86 -6.69
CA ASP A 106 32.71 -2.28 -5.63
C ASP A 106 31.22 -2.49 -5.94
N TYR A 107 30.80 -2.29 -7.19
CA TYR A 107 29.41 -2.53 -7.60
C TYR A 107 29.06 -4.02 -7.63
N ASN A 108 29.96 -4.88 -8.13
CA ASN A 108 29.77 -6.33 -8.11
C ASN A 108 29.64 -6.86 -6.66
N ASN A 109 30.46 -6.37 -5.73
CA ASN A 109 30.37 -6.73 -4.31
C ASN A 109 29.03 -6.30 -3.67
N LYS A 110 28.40 -5.25 -4.20
CA LYS A 110 27.06 -4.79 -3.78
C LYS A 110 25.92 -5.54 -4.49
N GLY A 111 26.24 -6.52 -5.32
CA GLY A 111 25.28 -7.32 -6.10
C GLY A 111 24.74 -6.60 -7.34
N TYR A 112 25.45 -5.59 -7.87
CA TYR A 112 25.07 -4.89 -9.08
C TYR A 112 25.80 -5.40 -10.31
N VAL A 113 25.08 -5.48 -11.43
CA VAL A 113 25.65 -5.67 -12.77
C VAL A 113 25.70 -4.31 -13.46
N LEU A 114 26.88 -3.92 -13.93
CA LEU A 114 27.08 -2.67 -14.65
C LEU A 114 26.89 -2.90 -16.16
N ILE A 115 26.08 -2.05 -16.80
CA ILE A 115 25.83 -2.09 -18.24
C ILE A 115 26.13 -0.72 -18.85
N ASN A 116 26.79 -0.71 -20.00
CA ASN A 116 27.03 0.50 -20.77
C ASN A 116 25.70 1.08 -21.29
N SER A 117 25.46 2.38 -21.11
CA SER A 117 24.30 3.08 -21.66
C SER A 117 24.12 2.87 -23.17
N GLN A 118 25.23 2.79 -23.92
CA GLN A 118 25.21 2.55 -25.37
C GLN A 118 24.76 1.13 -25.76
N SER A 119 24.75 0.19 -24.81
CA SER A 119 24.35 -1.20 -25.04
C SER A 119 22.89 -1.49 -24.68
N VAL A 120 22.13 -0.48 -24.25
CA VAL A 120 20.73 -0.63 -23.85
C VAL A 120 19.82 0.11 -24.84
N ILE A 121 18.81 -0.61 -25.34
CA ILE A 121 17.81 -0.07 -26.26
C ILE A 121 16.61 0.41 -25.44
N GLY A 122 16.26 1.69 -25.55
CA GLY A 122 15.09 2.30 -24.90
C GLY A 122 15.36 3.67 -24.27
N ASP A 123 14.31 4.33 -23.79
CA ASP A 123 14.38 5.66 -23.18
C ASP A 123 14.86 5.55 -21.72
N ILE A 124 16.16 5.32 -21.56
CA ILE A 124 16.85 5.27 -20.28
C ILE A 124 17.52 6.62 -20.04
N LYS A 125 17.09 7.33 -18.99
CA LYS A 125 17.87 8.47 -18.47
C LYS A 125 19.17 7.90 -17.88
N PRO A 126 20.35 8.12 -18.48
CA PRO A 126 21.58 7.69 -17.87
C PRO A 126 21.67 8.41 -16.51
N LEU A 127 21.76 7.63 -15.44
CA LEU A 127 22.10 8.20 -14.15
C LEU A 127 23.54 8.71 -14.28
N LEU A 128 23.67 10.04 -14.30
CA LEU A 128 24.95 10.76 -14.21
C LEU A 128 25.55 10.53 -12.82
N ILE A 129 25.95 9.29 -12.54
CA ILE A 129 26.68 8.99 -11.31
C ILE A 129 28.05 9.62 -11.51
N LYS A 130 28.34 10.64 -10.70
CA LYS A 130 29.68 11.20 -10.59
C LYS A 130 30.60 10.10 -10.08
N MET A 131 31.25 9.40 -11.00
CA MET A 131 32.22 8.38 -10.62
C MET A 131 33.37 9.04 -9.86
N PRO A 132 33.89 8.40 -8.81
CA PRO A 132 35.07 8.91 -8.13
C PRO A 132 36.21 8.98 -9.15
N LYS A 133 36.87 10.14 -9.23
CA LYS A 133 38.09 10.28 -10.04
C LYS A 133 39.12 9.23 -9.59
N PRO A 134 39.98 8.73 -10.50
CA PRO A 134 40.99 7.72 -10.17
C PRO A 134 41.87 8.12 -8.99
N GLU A 135 42.20 9.41 -8.91
CA GLU A 135 42.95 10.08 -7.84
C GLU A 135 42.37 9.86 -6.42
N ASN A 136 41.04 9.69 -6.32
CA ASN A 136 40.30 9.58 -5.07
C ASN A 136 40.04 8.13 -4.65
N ILE A 137 40.44 7.16 -5.47
CA ILE A 137 40.26 5.74 -5.18
C ILE A 137 41.44 5.30 -4.30
N LYS A 138 41.16 5.07 -3.01
CA LYS A 138 42.17 4.71 -1.98
C LYS A 138 43.02 3.46 -2.30
N ALA A 139 42.65 2.68 -3.32
CA ALA A 139 43.39 1.50 -3.77
C ALA A 139 44.75 1.84 -4.42
N PHE A 140 45.00 3.10 -4.80
CA PHE A 140 46.26 3.53 -5.43
C PHE A 140 47.35 3.99 -4.45
N LYS A 141 47.06 4.03 -3.14
CA LYS A 141 48.08 4.29 -2.11
C LYS A 141 48.63 2.96 -1.58
N LYS A 142 49.48 2.31 -2.37
CA LYS A 142 50.45 1.34 -1.87
C LYS A 142 51.69 1.34 -2.75
#